data_AF-A0A9E1W9N4-F1
#
_entry.id   AF-A0A9E1W9N4-F1
#
_cell.length_a   1.000
_cell.length_b   1.000
_cell.length_c   1.000
_cell.angle_alpha   90.00
_cell.angle_beta   90.00
_cell.angle_gamma   90.00
#
_symmetry.space_group_name_H-M   'P 1'
#
loop_
_entity.id
_entity.type
_entity.pdbx_description
1 polymer ?
#
loop_
_entity_poly.entity_id
_entity_poly.type
_entity_poly.pdbx_seq_one_letter_code
_entity_poly.pdbx_strand_id
1 'polypeptide(L)' 'KMIGERAAARGVSEHDYMAGNLLGQEVTAVDVARAFLHQALALKTTGNVATVDGGNIAAALR' A
#
# COMPACT_ATOMS: atom_id res chain seq x y z
N LYS A 1 16.08 8.31 3.06
CA LYS A 1 16.96 8.40 1.87
C LYS A 1 16.32 7.75 0.63
N MET A 2 15.90 6.48 0.71
CA MET A 2 15.26 5.76 -0.41
C MET A 2 13.97 6.41 -0.97
N ILE A 3 13.08 6.94 -0.12
CA ILE A 3 11.82 7.58 -0.56
C ILE A 3 12.14 8.86 -1.34
N GLY A 4 12.94 9.76 -0.75
CA GLY A 4 13.39 10.98 -1.41
C GLY A 4 14.14 10.76 -2.72
N GLU A 5 15.04 9.78 -2.79
CA GLU A 5 15.75 9.44 -4.03
C GLU A 5 14.79 8.98 -5.14
N ARG A 6 13.76 8.20 -4.79
CA ARG A 6 12.74 7.73 -5.74
C ARG A 6 11.75 8.82 -6.15
N ALA A 7 11.33 9.66 -5.20
CA ALA A 7 10.47 10.81 -5.45
C ALA A 7 11.18 11.80 -6.40
N ALA A 8 12.45 12.12 -6.13
CA ALA A 8 13.28 12.95 -6.99
C ALA A 8 13.45 12.36 -8.39
N ALA A 9 13.70 11.05 -8.51
CA ALA A 9 13.79 10.37 -9.81
C ALA A 9 12.50 10.44 -10.64
N ARG A 10 11.35 10.64 -9.98
CA ARG A 10 10.04 10.84 -10.61
C ARG A 10 9.63 12.30 -10.73
N GLY A 11 10.45 13.24 -10.26
CA GLY A 11 10.17 14.68 -10.31
C GLY A 11 8.99 15.12 -9.44
N VAL A 12 8.68 14.37 -8.38
CA VAL A 12 7.55 14.65 -7.47
C VAL A 12 8.02 14.84 -6.03
N SER A 13 7.15 15.40 -5.18
CA SER A 13 7.42 15.48 -3.74
C SER A 13 7.38 14.08 -3.10
N GLU A 14 7.99 13.90 -1.92
CA GLU A 14 7.88 12.64 -1.17
C GLU A 14 6.42 12.33 -0.82
N HIS A 15 5.62 13.36 -0.48
CA HIS A 15 4.19 13.21 -0.22
C HIS A 15 3.45 12.65 -1.43
N ASP A 16 3.62 13.27 -2.61
CA ASP A 16 2.91 12.85 -3.82
C ASP A 16 3.41 11.49 -4.32
N TYR A 17 4.69 11.18 -4.08
CA TYR A 17 5.25 9.86 -4.33
C TYR A 17 4.56 8.79 -3.46
N MET A 18 4.35 9.07 -2.17
CA MET A 18 3.72 8.13 -1.22
C MET A 18 2.21 8.00 -1.43
N ALA A 19 1.56 9.06 -1.88
CA ALA A 19 0.14 9.11 -2.20
C ALA A 19 -0.18 8.75 -3.67
N GLY A 20 0.83 8.36 -4.48
CA GLY A 20 0.71 8.10 -5.92
C GLY A 20 -0.04 6.82 -6.31
N ASN A 21 -1.09 6.46 -5.58
CA ASN A 21 -1.99 5.34 -5.84
C ASN A 21 -3.42 5.85 -6.19
N LEU A 22 -4.34 4.94 -6.51
CA LEU A 22 -5.68 5.32 -6.98
C LEU A 22 -6.53 6.03 -5.91
N LEU A 23 -6.22 5.84 -4.62
CA LEU A 23 -6.89 6.52 -3.52
C LEU A 23 -6.30 7.91 -3.24
N GLY A 24 -5.15 8.25 -3.81
CA GLY A 24 -4.49 9.53 -3.54
C GLY A 24 -4.04 9.67 -2.08
N GLN A 25 -3.78 8.57 -1.39
CA GLN A 25 -3.47 8.55 0.04
C GLN A 25 -2.26 7.65 0.33
N GLU A 26 -1.36 8.07 1.20
CA GLU A 26 -0.28 7.19 1.65
C GLU A 26 -0.85 5.95 2.35
N VAL A 27 -0.38 4.78 1.94
CA VAL A 27 -0.69 3.52 2.62
C VAL A 27 0.32 3.31 3.73
N THR A 28 -0.18 3.17 4.96
CA THR A 28 0.65 3.09 6.17
C THR A 28 0.66 1.68 6.75
N ALA A 29 1.54 1.45 7.75
CA ALA A 29 1.56 0.20 8.49
C ALA A 29 0.24 -0.09 9.24
N VAL A 30 -0.50 0.95 9.62
CA VAL A 30 -1.80 0.80 10.29
C VAL A 30 -2.84 0.20 9.35
N ASP A 31 -2.80 0.57 8.07
CA ASP A 31 -3.74 0.04 7.06
C ASP A 31 -3.50 -1.46 6.84
N VAL A 32 -2.23 -1.88 6.81
CA VAL A 32 -1.84 -3.31 6.77
C VAL A 32 -2.32 -4.04 8.02
N ALA A 33 -2.14 -3.46 9.21
CA ALA A 33 -2.58 -4.06 10.46
C ALA A 33 -4.10 -4.26 10.52
N ARG A 34 -4.90 -3.33 9.98
CA ARG A 34 -6.36 -3.47 9.87
C ARG A 34 -6.75 -4.61 8.93
N ALA A 35 -6.09 -4.73 7.78
CA ALA A 35 -6.35 -5.84 6.84
C ALA A 35 -6.01 -7.20 7.48
N PHE A 36 -4.89 -7.27 8.21
CA PHE A 36 -4.52 -8.46 8.98
C PHE A 36 -5.57 -8.83 10.03
N LEU A 37 -6.03 -7.85 10.83
CA LEU A 37 -7.08 -8.07 11.81
C LEU A 37 -8.38 -8.58 11.15
N HIS A 38 -8.76 -8.01 10.01
CA HIS A 38 -9.93 -8.45 9.27
C HIS A 38 -9.81 -9.92 8.84
N GLN A 39 -8.65 -10.34 8.33
CA GLN A 39 -8.41 -11.74 7.98
C GLN A 39 -8.45 -12.66 9.21
N ALA A 40 -7.83 -12.26 10.33
CA ALA A 40 -7.82 -13.05 11.56
C ALA A 40 -9.24 -13.30 12.12
N LEU A 41 -10.17 -12.38 11.87
CA LEU A 41 -11.57 -12.49 12.29
C LEU A 41 -12.46 -13.25 11.29
N ALA A 42 -11.96 -13.57 10.09
CA ALA A 42 -12.73 -14.22 9.02
C ALA A 42 -12.79 -15.76 9.21
N LEU A 43 -13.59 -16.22 10.18
CA LEU A 43 -13.62 -17.62 10.66
C LEU A 43 -13.99 -18.70 9.61
N LYS A 44 -14.51 -18.31 8.45
CA LYS A 44 -14.98 -19.24 7.39
C LYS A 44 -14.20 -19.08 6.08
N THR A 45 -13.13 -18.30 6.08
CA THR A 45 -12.28 -18.06 4.90
C THR A 45 -10.85 -18.51 5.19
N THR A 46 -10.21 -19.15 4.21
CA THR A 46 -8.79 -19.52 4.28
C THR A 46 -8.13 -19.29 2.93
N GLY A 47 -6.80 -19.12 2.90
CA GLY A 47 -6.03 -18.91 1.67
C GLY A 47 -6.29 -17.57 0.95
N ASN A 48 -6.95 -16.62 1.60
CA ASN A 48 -7.25 -15.32 1.00
C ASN A 48 -5.99 -14.44 0.91
N VAL A 49 -5.80 -13.78 -0.23
CA VAL A 49 -4.77 -12.76 -0.43
C VAL A 49 -5.47 -11.41 -0.55
N ALA A 50 -5.20 -10.52 0.40
CA ALA A 50 -5.71 -9.15 0.39
C ALA A 50 -4.58 -8.19 0.01
N THR A 51 -4.79 -7.35 -1.01
CA THR A 51 -3.85 -6.28 -1.36
C THR A 51 -4.12 -5.05 -0.49
N VAL A 52 -3.03 -4.41 -0.04
CA VAL A 52 -3.08 -3.17 0.75
C VAL A 52 -2.09 -2.20 0.13
N ASP A 53 -2.50 -1.57 -0.97
CA ASP A 53 -1.62 -0.77 -1.84
C ASP A 53 -2.30 0.50 -2.40
N GLY A 54 -3.52 0.80 -1.95
CA GLY A 54 -4.31 1.93 -2.45
C GLY A 54 -4.65 1.83 -3.94
N GLY A 55 -4.61 0.63 -4.52
CA GLY A 55 -4.81 0.40 -5.95
C GLY A 55 -3.55 0.56 -6.80
N ASN A 56 -2.36 0.57 -6.19
CA ASN A 56 -1.10 0.64 -6.91
C ASN A 56 -0.71 -0.72 -7.55
N ILE A 57 -1.33 -1.05 -8.68
CA ILE A 57 -1.08 -2.31 -9.40
C ILE A 57 0.40 -2.54 -9.77
N ALA A 58 1.18 -1.47 -9.92
CA ALA A 58 2.62 -1.59 -10.19
C ALA A 58 3.40 -2.19 -9.01
N ALA A 59 2.83 -2.14 -7.80
CA ALA A 59 3.37 -2.75 -6.59
C ALA A 59 2.86 -4.19 -6.33
N ALA A 60 1.97 -4.72 -7.17
CA ALA A 60 1.52 -6.10 -7.05
C ALA A 60 2.71 -7.07 -7.25
N LEU A 61 2.74 -8.14 -6.44
CA LEU A 61 3.68 -9.24 -6.61
C LEU A 61 3.50 -9.86 -8.00
N ARG A 62 4.61 -10.10 -8.70
CA ARG A 62 4.66 -10.73 -10.02
C ARG A 62 5.38 -12.07 -9.90
#